data_AF-A0A972N4L7-F1
#
_entry.id   AF-A0A972N4L7-F1
#
_cell.length_a   1.000
_cell.length_b   1.000
_cell.length_c   1.000
_cell.angle_alpha   90.00
_cell.angle_beta   90.00
_cell.angle_gamma   90.00
#
_symmetry.space_group_name_H-M   'P 1'
#
loop_
_entity.id
_entity.type
_entity.pdbx_description
1 polymer ?
#
loop_
_entity_poly.entity_id
_entity_poly.type
_entity_poly.pdbx_seq_one_letter_code
_entity_poly.pdbx_strand_id
1 'polypeptide(L)'
;VDLVKLGSLEFKEIKEDRYPIWSIKDDILKRPFMGVVVNAANEVAVNKFLENRISFSDISKITLKAYEKFSDIILRDIKDIFEIDKEVRRFCE
;
A
#
# COMPACT_ATOMS: atom_id res chain seq x y z
N VAL A 1 24.80 -15.91 12.99
CA VAL A 1 23.55 -16.52 13.50
C VAL A 1 23.91 -17.83 14.16
N ASP A 2 23.48 -18.07 15.39
CA ASP A 2 23.68 -19.35 16.09
C ASP A 2 22.49 -20.27 15.78
N LEU A 3 22.68 -21.16 14.80
CA LEU A 3 21.61 -22.04 14.30
C LEU A 3 21.15 -23.08 15.33
N VAL A 4 21.99 -23.36 16.33
CA VAL A 4 21.67 -24.33 17.40
C VAL A 4 20.70 -23.73 18.41
N LYS A 5 20.71 -22.40 18.59
CA LYS A 5 19.76 -21.66 19.42
C LYS A 5 18.51 -21.20 18.67
N LEU A 6 18.52 -21.30 17.35
CA LEU A 6 17.37 -20.94 16.53
C LEU A 6 16.29 -22.02 16.73
N GLY A 7 15.11 -21.63 17.21
CA GLY A 7 13.95 -22.53 17.28
C GLY A 7 13.47 -22.94 15.87
N SER A 8 12.37 -23.69 15.82
CA SER A 8 11.79 -24.15 14.56
C SER A 8 11.39 -22.98 13.64
N LEU A 9 11.73 -23.10 12.35
CA LEU A 9 11.27 -22.18 11.31
C LEU A 9 9.98 -22.71 10.69
N GLU A 10 8.94 -21.87 10.68
CA GLU A 10 7.68 -22.16 10.01
C GLU A 10 7.49 -21.25 8.80
N PHE A 11 7.01 -21.84 7.70
CA PHE A 11 6.69 -21.13 6.47
C PHE A 11 5.20 -21.28 6.19
N LYS A 12 4.56 -20.17 5.80
CA LYS A 12 3.14 -20.13 5.45
C LYS A 12 2.95 -19.24 4.24
N GLU A 13 2.05 -19.63 3.36
CA GLU A 13 1.65 -18.80 2.23
C GLU A 13 0.90 -17.56 2.73
N ILE A 14 1.07 -16.46 1.98
CA ILE A 14 0.32 -15.23 2.24
C ILE A 14 -1.08 -15.42 1.67
N LYS A 15 -2.09 -15.23 2.52
CA LYS A 15 -3.49 -15.33 2.14
C LYS A 15 -4.07 -13.94 1.86
N GLU A 16 -4.53 -13.71 0.63
CA GLU A 16 -5.05 -12.41 0.20
C GLU A 16 -6.34 -12.00 0.92
N ASP A 17 -7.15 -12.96 1.36
CA ASP A 17 -8.34 -12.71 2.20
C ASP A 17 -7.97 -12.04 3.53
N ARG A 18 -6.82 -12.40 4.10
CA ARG A 18 -6.27 -11.81 5.33
C ARG A 18 -5.41 -10.58 5.06
N TYR A 19 -4.71 -10.54 3.93
CA TYR A 19 -3.78 -9.47 3.54
C TYR A 19 -4.14 -8.92 2.15
N PRO A 20 -5.22 -8.11 2.00
CA PRO A 20 -5.74 -7.73 0.68
C PRO A 20 -4.76 -6.97 -0.20
N ILE A 21 -3.84 -6.20 0.40
CA ILE A 21 -2.76 -5.49 -0.33
C ILE A 21 -1.91 -6.46 -1.17
N TRP A 22 -1.80 -7.73 -0.77
CA TRP A 22 -1.03 -8.72 -1.50
C TRP A 22 -1.56 -8.97 -2.93
N SER A 23 -2.85 -8.72 -3.18
CA SER A 23 -3.48 -8.88 -4.50
C SER A 23 -2.86 -8.01 -5.60
N ILE A 24 -2.22 -6.89 -5.26
CA ILE A 24 -1.60 -5.97 -6.25
C ILE A 24 -0.10 -6.22 -6.45
N LYS A 25 0.50 -7.24 -5.81
CA LYS A 25 1.96 -7.45 -5.78
C LYS A 25 2.60 -7.60 -7.17
N ASP A 26 1.96 -8.35 -8.07
CA ASP A 26 2.57 -8.68 -9.35
C ASP A 26 2.44 -7.51 -10.34
N ASP A 27 1.42 -6.69 -10.14
CA ASP A 27 1.15 -5.51 -10.94
C ASP A 27 2.03 -4.32 -10.51
N ILE A 28 2.20 -4.10 -9.20
CA ILE A 28 3.10 -3.05 -8.70
C ILE A 28 4.56 -3.32 -9.05
N LEU A 29 4.99 -4.59 -9.11
CA LEU A 29 6.33 -4.97 -9.57
C LEU A 29 6.55 -4.66 -11.06
N LYS A 30 5.50 -4.70 -11.87
CA LYS A 30 5.55 -4.30 -13.30
C LYS A 30 5.42 -2.79 -13.46
N ARG A 31 4.75 -2.11 -12.53
CA ARG A 31 4.47 -0.67 -12.54
C ARG A 31 4.99 -0.01 -11.25
N PRO A 32 6.32 -0.01 -11.01
CA PRO A 32 6.89 0.45 -9.72
C PRO A 32 6.58 1.92 -9.42
N PHE A 33 6.31 2.73 -10.46
CA PHE A 33 5.86 4.11 -10.30
C PHE A 33 4.53 4.25 -9.56
N MET A 34 3.66 3.23 -9.58
CA MET A 34 2.43 3.17 -8.78
C MET A 34 2.70 3.12 -7.27
N GLY A 35 3.95 2.90 -6.86
CA GLY A 35 4.37 2.97 -5.47
C GLY A 35 4.05 4.31 -4.80
N VAL A 36 4.03 5.42 -5.56
CA VAL A 36 3.61 6.73 -5.02
C VAL A 36 2.16 6.71 -4.54
N VAL A 37 1.27 6.07 -5.30
CA VAL A 37 -0.16 5.95 -4.96
C VAL A 37 -0.34 5.10 -3.72
N VAL A 38 0.33 3.94 -3.68
CA VAL A 38 0.24 3.01 -2.54
C VAL A 38 0.78 3.66 -1.27
N ASN A 39 1.93 4.35 -1.35
CA ASN A 39 2.56 5.00 -0.21
C ASN A 39 1.69 6.15 0.33
N ALA A 40 1.27 7.07 -0.55
CA ALA A 40 0.44 8.22 -0.17
C ALA A 40 -0.89 7.79 0.46
N ALA A 41 -1.58 6.82 -0.15
CA ALA A 41 -2.84 6.32 0.38
C ALA A 41 -2.68 5.59 1.71
N ASN A 42 -1.62 4.78 1.85
CA ASN A 42 -1.32 4.09 3.10
C ASN A 42 -1.01 5.06 4.25
N GLU A 43 -0.24 6.13 4.01
CA GLU A 43 0.05 7.13 5.04
C GLU A 43 -1.21 7.83 5.57
N VAL A 44 -2.13 8.24 4.67
CA VAL A 44 -3.40 8.85 5.07
C VAL A 44 -4.28 7.86 5.83
N ALA A 45 -4.39 6.63 5.33
CA ALA A 45 -5.22 5.61 5.96
C ALA A 45 -4.67 5.19 7.34
N VAL A 46 -3.35 5.01 7.48
CA VAL A 46 -2.71 4.73 8.77
C VAL A 46 -2.94 5.88 9.74
N ASN A 47 -2.82 7.13 9.30
CA ASN A 47 -3.11 8.29 10.17
C ASN A 47 -4.57 8.26 10.66
N LYS A 48 -5.53 8.07 9.75
CA LYS A 48 -6.95 7.91 10.13
C LYS A 48 -7.19 6.76 11.11
N PHE A 49 -6.46 5.66 10.97
CA PHE A 49 -6.55 4.54 11.92
C PHE A 49 -6.00 4.94 13.30
N LEU A 50 -4.84 5.60 13.36
CA LEU A 50 -4.24 6.09 14.61
C LEU A 50 -5.12 7.13 15.31
N GLU A 51 -5.87 7.93 14.55
CA GLU A 51 -6.87 8.88 15.05
C GLU A 51 -8.23 8.24 15.39
N ASN A 52 -8.35 6.90 15.33
CA ASN A 52 -9.58 6.14 15.57
C ASN A 52 -10.76 6.49 14.62
N ARG A 53 -10.47 6.99 13.41
CA ARG A 53 -11.49 7.34 12.40
C ARG A 53 -11.89 6.17 11.52
N ILE A 54 -11.03 5.15 11.39
CA ILE A 54 -11.28 3.94 10.59
C ILE A 54 -10.79 2.69 11.34
N SER A 55 -11.23 1.50 10.91
CA SER A 55 -10.71 0.24 11.43
C SER A 55 -9.37 -0.14 10.78
N PHE A 56 -8.62 -1.06 11.40
CA PHE A 56 -7.38 -1.59 10.81
C PHE A 56 -7.60 -2.20 9.41
N SER A 57 -8.74 -2.89 9.21
CA SER A 57 -9.08 -3.49 7.91
C SER A 57 -9.29 -2.45 6.80
N ASP A 58 -9.71 -1.24 7.15
CA ASP A 58 -10.01 -0.19 6.20
C ASP A 58 -8.74 0.43 5.59
N ILE A 59 -7.58 0.29 6.24
CA ILE A 59 -6.29 0.69 5.68
C ILE A 59 -6.10 0.04 4.30
N SER A 60 -6.22 -1.28 4.25
CA SER A 60 -6.08 -2.03 3.00
C SER A 60 -7.14 -1.64 1.95
N LYS A 61 -8.38 -1.37 2.38
CA LYS A 61 -9.47 -1.00 1.48
C LYS A 61 -9.25 0.39 0.86
N ILE A 62 -8.81 1.36 1.64
CA ILE A 62 -8.54 2.72 1.15
C ILE A 62 -7.36 2.71 0.19
N THR A 63 -6.28 2.02 0.53
CA THR A 63 -5.11 1.89 -0.34
C THR A 63 -5.44 1.21 -1.66
N LEU A 64 -6.22 0.12 -1.66
CA LEU A 64 -6.65 -0.55 -2.90
C LEU A 64 -7.57 0.33 -3.75
N LYS A 65 -8.52 1.06 -3.12
CA LYS A 65 -9.38 2.01 -3.84
C LYS A 65 -8.58 3.13 -4.51
N ALA A 66 -7.56 3.66 -3.83
CA ALA A 66 -6.66 4.64 -4.42
C ALA A 66 -5.86 4.01 -5.57
N TYR A 67 -5.32 2.81 -5.38
CA TYR A 67 -4.60 2.08 -6.42
C TYR A 67 -5.41 1.90 -7.70
N GLU A 68 -6.67 1.47 -7.58
CA GLU A 68 -7.59 1.32 -8.70
C GLU A 68 -7.90 2.67 -9.36
N LYS A 69 -8.16 3.71 -8.54
CA LYS A 69 -8.53 5.04 -9.01
C LYS A 69 -7.42 5.73 -9.82
N PHE A 70 -6.17 5.55 -9.43
CA PHE A 70 -5.00 6.18 -10.04
C PHE A 70 -4.20 5.21 -10.92
N SER A 71 -4.85 4.19 -11.47
CA SER A 71 -4.21 3.12 -12.26
C SER A 71 -3.60 3.58 -13.59
N ASP A 72 -4.02 4.73 -14.12
CA ASP A 72 -3.61 5.26 -15.43
C ASP A 72 -2.73 6.53 -15.34
N ILE A 73 -1.99 6.71 -14.24
CA ILE A 73 -1.09 7.86 -14.08
C ILE A 73 0.09 7.80 -15.05
N ILE A 74 0.53 8.97 -15.51
CA ILE A 74 1.70 9.13 -16.37
C ILE A 74 2.68 10.05 -15.63
N LEU A 75 3.89 9.55 -15.36
CA LEU A 75 4.95 10.31 -14.72
C LEU A 75 6.07 10.60 -15.72
N ARG A 76 6.41 11.88 -15.88
CA ARG A 76 7.46 12.37 -16.78
C ARG A 76 8.67 12.86 -16.00
N ASP A 77 8.43 13.48 -14.85
CA ASP A 77 9.47 13.98 -13.96
C ASP A 77 9.08 13.86 -12.48
N ILE A 78 9.96 14.37 -11.60
CA ILE A 78 9.74 14.35 -10.16
C ILE A 78 8.57 15.23 -9.70
N LYS A 79 8.20 16.26 -10.46
CA LYS A 79 7.07 17.13 -10.11
C LYS A 79 5.77 16.36 -10.24
N ASP A 80 5.64 15.52 -11.26
CA ASP A 80 4.47 14.65 -11.41
C ASP A 80 4.29 13.73 -10.20
N ILE A 81 5.39 13.22 -9.61
CA ILE A 81 5.34 12.41 -8.38
C ILE A 81 4.71 13.22 -7.24
N PHE A 82 5.14 14.46 -7.03
CA PHE A 82 4.59 15.31 -5.97
C PHE A 82 3.13 15.68 -6.21
N GLU A 83 2.72 15.90 -7.46
CA GLU A 83 1.32 16.21 -7.77
C GLU A 83 0.43 14.98 -7.57
N ILE A 84 0.85 13.79 -8.03
CA ILE A 84 0.11 12.55 -7.77
C ILE A 84 0.02 12.25 -6.26
N ASP A 85 1.10 12.42 -5.49
CA ASP A 85 1.06 12.24 -4.03
C ASP A 85 -0.03 13.14 -3.39
N LYS A 86 -0.08 14.42 -3.76
CA LYS A 86 -1.11 15.35 -3.26
C LYS A 86 -2.52 14.94 -3.66
N GLU A 87 -2.72 14.53 -4.91
CA GLU A 87 -4.03 14.11 -5.41
C GLU A 87 -4.53 12.85 -4.71
N VAL A 88 -3.64 11.86 -4.51
CA VAL A 88 -3.96 10.62 -3.80
C VAL A 88 -4.31 10.93 -2.34
N ARG A 89 -3.55 11.80 -1.66
CA ARG A 89 -3.87 12.21 -0.29
C ARG A 89 -5.25 12.84 -0.19
N ARG A 90 -5.56 13.78 -1.09
CA ARG A 90 -6.87 14.45 -1.15
C ARG A 90 -8.01 13.46 -1.42
N PHE A 91 -7.77 12.44 -2.24
CA PHE A 91 -8.77 11.38 -2.48
C PHE A 91 -9.01 10.50 -1.25
N CYS A 92 -7.98 10.31 -0.42
CA CYS A 92 -8.04 9.45 0.76
C CYS A 92 -8.50 10.17 2.04
N GLU A 93 -8.52 11.50 2.08
CA GLU A 93 -9.08 12.34 3.17
C GLU A 93 -10.60 12.18 3.35
#